data_AF-A0A3M1DRM4-F1
#
_entry.id   AF-A0A3M1DRM4-F1
#
_cell.length_a   1.000
_cell.length_b   1.000
_cell.length_c   1.000
_cell.angle_alpha   90.00
_cell.angle_beta   90.00
_cell.angle_gamma   90.00
#
_symmetry.space_group_name_H-M   'P 1'
#
loop_
_entity.id
_entity.type
_entity.pdbx_description
1 polymer ?
#
loop_
_entity_poly.entity_id
_entity_poly.type
_entity_poly.pdbx_seq_one_letter_code
_entity_poly.pdbx_strand_id
1 'polypeptide(L)'
;PTTRIVADIHCVTGWSKLDTVWEGVRFRDLMAYVRPLPSAEYVIVHAEYGFTANLPLRRLMADNVLLAWKYNDQPLTPEHGWPLRLVVPDLYFWKSAKWVRGIEFSFEDRPGFWEQAGYHNEGDPWLEQRYASG
;
A
#
# COMPACT_ATOMS: atom_id res chain seq x y z
N PRO A 1 14.25 11.00 -2.11
CA PRO A 1 15.19 10.33 -3.05
C PRO A 1 14.41 9.33 -3.91
N THR A 2 14.75 9.19 -5.20
CA THR A 2 14.14 8.16 -6.04
C THR A 2 14.75 6.79 -5.72
N THR A 3 13.90 5.80 -5.51
CA THR A 3 14.26 4.42 -5.19
C THR A 3 13.64 3.48 -6.21
N ARG A 4 14.43 2.49 -6.64
CA ARG A 4 13.97 1.33 -7.39
C ARG A 4 13.95 0.10 -6.48
N ILE A 5 12.89 -0.72 -6.56
CA ILE A 5 12.82 -2.03 -5.92
C ILE A 5 12.43 -3.10 -6.94
N VAL A 6 12.81 -4.34 -6.64
CA VAL A 6 12.24 -5.55 -7.24
C VAL A 6 11.43 -6.23 -6.15
N ALA A 7 10.19 -6.60 -6.45
CA ALA A 7 9.27 -7.17 -5.48
C ALA A 7 8.30 -8.17 -6.13
N ASP A 8 7.79 -9.09 -5.34
CA ASP A 8 6.65 -9.93 -5.74
C ASP A 8 5.35 -9.27 -5.30
N ILE A 9 4.28 -9.47 -6.06
CA ILE A 9 2.94 -9.05 -5.68
C ILE A 9 1.99 -10.24 -5.67
N HIS A 10 1.19 -10.34 -4.62
CA HIS A 10 0.28 -11.46 -4.40
C HIS A 10 -1.16 -10.95 -4.39
N CYS A 11 -2.01 -11.50 -5.24
CA CYS A 11 -3.43 -11.17 -5.26
C CYS A 11 -4.23 -12.15 -4.40
N VAL A 12 -5.24 -11.63 -3.71
CA VAL A 12 -6.19 -12.44 -2.94
C VAL A 12 -6.93 -13.48 -3.76
N THR A 13 -7.07 -13.25 -5.07
CA THR A 13 -7.70 -14.20 -6.00
C THR A 13 -6.77 -15.34 -6.45
N GLY A 14 -5.57 -15.44 -5.87
CA GLY A 14 -4.68 -16.60 -6.02
C GLY A 14 -3.59 -16.48 -7.08
N TRP A 15 -3.54 -15.38 -7.84
CA TRP A 15 -2.42 -15.13 -8.75
C TRP A 15 -1.31 -14.34 -8.06
N SER A 16 -0.07 -14.57 -8.52
CA SER A 16 1.11 -13.78 -8.13
C SER A 16 1.82 -13.28 -9.37
N LYS A 17 2.50 -12.13 -9.26
CA LYS A 17 3.43 -11.66 -10.28
C LYS A 17 4.79 -11.45 -9.61
N LEU A 18 5.76 -12.21 -10.07
CA LEU A 18 7.11 -12.22 -9.51
C LEU A 18 8.00 -11.19 -10.18
N ASP A 19 9.06 -10.79 -9.48
CA ASP A 19 10.14 -9.93 -10.00
C ASP A 19 9.64 -8.62 -10.61
N THR A 20 8.59 -8.04 -10.03
CA THR A 20 8.03 -6.77 -10.49
C THR A 20 8.93 -5.61 -10.13
N VAL A 21 9.25 -4.76 -11.11
CA VAL A 21 10.13 -3.61 -10.91
C VAL A 21 9.30 -2.35 -10.69
N TRP A 22 9.53 -1.67 -9.58
CA TRP A 22 8.86 -0.43 -9.22
C TRP A 22 9.87 0.68 -8.97
N GLU A 23 9.53 1.92 -9.35
CA GLU A 23 10.31 3.10 -9.04
C GLU A 23 9.42 4.20 -8.45
N GLY A 24 9.90 4.80 -7.36
CA GLY A 24 9.12 5.66 -6.50
C GLY A 24 9.93 6.33 -5.40
N VAL A 25 9.24 6.83 -4.37
CA VAL A 25 9.84 7.26 -3.10
C VAL A 25 9.46 6.23 -2.03
N ARG A 26 10.43 5.80 -1.21
CA ARG A 26 10.13 4.94 -0.07
C ARG A 26 9.23 5.68 0.90
N PHE A 27 8.21 4.99 1.40
CA PHE A 27 7.31 5.60 2.38
C PHE A 27 8.08 6.06 3.62
N ARG A 28 9.07 5.28 4.07
CA ARG A 28 9.95 5.66 5.18
C ARG A 28 10.74 6.96 4.95
N ASP A 29 11.16 7.22 3.71
CA ASP A 29 11.91 8.44 3.37
C ASP A 29 10.99 9.67 3.43
N LEU A 30 9.72 9.51 3.06
CA LEU A 30 8.71 10.55 3.18
C LEU A 30 8.50 10.98 4.64
N MET A 31 8.63 10.06 5.60
CA MET A 31 8.40 10.36 7.02
C MET A 31 9.40 11.37 7.59
N ALA A 32 10.61 11.45 7.03
CA ALA A 32 11.60 12.47 7.43
C ALA A 32 11.10 13.91 7.18
N TYR A 33 10.19 14.07 6.21
CA TYR A 33 9.59 15.35 5.81
C TYR A 33 8.24 15.57 6.47
N VAL A 34 7.37 14.54 6.48
CA VAL A 34 6.01 14.65 7.00
C VAL A 34 5.97 14.75 8.52
N ARG A 35 6.85 14.02 9.22
CA ARG A 35 6.97 14.03 10.69
C ARG A 35 5.60 13.89 11.40
N PRO A 36 4.91 12.74 11.22
CA PRO A 36 3.63 12.52 11.89
C PRO A 36 3.78 12.60 13.41
N LEU A 37 2.67 12.87 14.11
CA LEU A 37 2.64 12.90 15.57
C LEU A 37 3.12 11.55 16.13
N PRO A 38 3.82 11.52 17.28
CA PRO A 38 4.27 10.27 17.90
C PRO A 38 3.14 9.29 18.22
N SER A 39 1.91 9.78 18.36
CA SER A 39 0.70 8.98 18.58
C SER A 39 0.11 8.36 17.31
N ALA A 40 0.69 8.60 16.13
CA ALA A 40 0.21 8.01 14.89
C ALA A 40 0.63 6.54 14.80
N GLU A 41 -0.35 5.64 14.86
CA GLU A 41 -0.13 4.19 14.77
C GLU A 41 -0.63 3.60 13.45
N TYR A 42 -1.53 4.31 12.76
CA TYR A 42 -2.20 3.86 11.55
C TYR A 42 -2.14 4.91 10.44
N VAL A 43 -2.26 4.45 9.21
CA VAL A 43 -2.32 5.28 8.01
C VAL A 43 -3.51 4.88 7.17
N ILE A 44 -4.31 5.87 6.79
CA ILE A 44 -5.42 5.73 5.86
C ILE A 44 -5.00 6.40 4.56
N VAL A 45 -4.87 5.60 3.51
CA VAL A 45 -4.50 6.05 2.18
C VAL A 45 -5.78 6.31 1.41
N HIS A 46 -5.98 7.56 1.03
CA HIS A 46 -7.11 8.03 0.24
C HIS A 46 -6.77 7.99 -1.25
N ALA A 47 -7.68 7.46 -2.06
CA ALA A 47 -7.54 7.35 -3.50
C ALA A 47 -8.79 7.85 -4.24
N GLU A 48 -8.72 7.84 -5.58
CA GLU A 48 -9.84 8.21 -6.44
C GLU A 48 -11.12 7.40 -6.13
N TYR A 49 -12.27 8.00 -6.45
CA TYR A 49 -13.61 7.40 -6.28
C TYR A 49 -13.93 6.97 -4.84
N GLY A 50 -13.30 7.59 -3.84
CA GLY A 50 -13.54 7.30 -2.42
C GLY A 50 -12.94 5.99 -1.93
N PHE A 51 -12.05 5.36 -2.71
CA PHE A 51 -11.33 4.16 -2.26
C PHE A 51 -10.37 4.53 -1.12
N THR A 52 -10.35 3.70 -0.08
CA THR A 52 -9.41 3.82 1.04
C THR A 52 -8.71 2.49 1.32
N ALA A 53 -7.45 2.56 1.70
CA ALA A 53 -6.69 1.43 2.24
C ALA A 53 -6.13 1.82 3.62
N ASN A 54 -6.42 1.01 4.63
CA ASN A 54 -5.89 1.18 5.98
C ASN A 54 -4.72 0.23 6.23
N LEU A 55 -3.65 0.75 6.83
CA LEU A 55 -2.48 -0.02 7.21
C LEU A 55 -1.93 0.48 8.55
N PRO A 56 -1.39 -0.41 9.41
CA PRO A 56 -0.54 0.02 10.50
C PRO A 56 0.69 0.77 9.96
N LEU A 57 1.04 1.90 10.59
CA LEU A 57 2.21 2.70 10.20
C LEU A 57 3.49 1.85 10.16
N ARG A 58 3.65 0.93 11.13
CA ARG A 58 4.79 -0.01 11.19
C ARG A 58 4.98 -0.84 9.92
N ARG A 59 3.90 -1.22 9.22
CA ARG A 59 3.97 -1.99 7.96
C ARG A 59 4.46 -1.11 6.82
N LEU A 60 4.03 0.15 6.77
CA LEU A 60 4.47 1.11 5.76
C LEU A 60 5.92 1.57 5.94
N MET A 61 6.52 1.35 7.12
CA MET A 61 7.92 1.67 7.38
C MET A 61 8.92 0.62 6.87
N ALA A 62 8.43 -0.48 6.28
CA ALA A 62 9.29 -1.49 5.66
C ALA A 62 10.08 -0.93 4.45
N ASP A 63 11.24 -1.52 4.18
CA ASP A 63 12.20 -1.01 3.18
C ASP A 63 11.73 -1.13 1.72
N ASN A 64 10.75 -1.98 1.47
CA ASN A 64 10.21 -2.29 0.15
C ASN A 64 8.83 -1.62 -0.10
N VAL A 65 8.39 -0.70 0.76
CA VAL A 65 7.15 0.05 0.57
C VAL A 65 7.41 1.35 -0.20
N LEU A 66 6.72 1.53 -1.32
CA LEU A 66 6.88 2.68 -2.21
C LEU A 66 5.57 3.43 -2.46
N LEU A 67 5.68 4.75 -2.57
CA LEU A 67 4.80 5.55 -3.42
C LEU A 67 5.42 5.57 -4.82
N ALA A 68 4.89 4.75 -5.72
CA ALA A 68 5.44 4.48 -7.04
C ALA A 68 4.73 5.27 -8.15
N TRP A 69 5.51 5.74 -9.13
CA TRP A 69 5.02 6.39 -10.35
C TRP A 69 5.54 5.73 -11.64
N LYS A 70 6.41 4.72 -11.53
CA LYS A 70 6.80 3.83 -12.64
C LYS A 70 6.69 2.35 -12.28
N TYR A 71 6.40 1.56 -13.32
CA TYR A 71 6.33 0.11 -13.29
C TYR A 71 7.05 -0.46 -14.52
N ASN A 72 8.00 -1.38 -14.33
CA ASN A 72 8.82 -1.97 -15.39
C ASN A 72 9.42 -0.92 -16.34
N ASP A 73 10.13 0.06 -15.76
CA ASP A 73 10.82 1.16 -16.46
C ASP A 73 9.92 2.13 -17.24
N GLN A 74 8.60 1.94 -17.21
CA GLN A 74 7.62 2.81 -17.85
C GLN A 74 6.82 3.60 -16.80
N PRO A 75 6.35 4.82 -17.12
CA PRO A 75 5.32 5.46 -16.32
C PRO A 75 4.13 4.54 -16.08
N LEU A 76 3.48 4.65 -14.92
CA LEU A 76 2.23 3.91 -14.70
C LEU A 76 1.23 4.25 -15.80
N THR A 77 0.49 3.25 -16.27
CA THR A 77 -0.71 3.48 -17.06
C THR A 77 -1.87 3.86 -16.12
N PRO A 78 -2.96 4.45 -16.64
CA PRO A 78 -4.15 4.71 -15.83
C PRO A 78 -4.63 3.47 -15.07
N GLU A 79 -4.68 2.30 -15.70
CA GLU A 79 -5.14 1.04 -15.11
C GLU A 79 -4.21 0.53 -13.99
N HIS A 80 -2.93 0.92 -14.05
CA HIS A 80 -1.93 0.60 -13.05
C HIS A 80 -1.85 1.62 -11.91
N GLY A 81 -2.63 2.70 -11.95
CA GLY A 81 -2.72 3.68 -10.86
C GLY A 81 -2.02 5.01 -11.11
N TRP A 82 -1.76 5.39 -12.38
CA TRP A 82 -1.19 6.70 -12.70
C TRP A 82 -2.00 7.86 -12.07
N PRO A 83 -1.37 8.93 -11.56
CA PRO A 83 0.08 9.22 -11.58
C PRO A 83 0.86 8.58 -10.43
N LEU A 84 0.18 8.07 -9.40
CA LEU A 84 0.81 7.61 -8.18
C LEU A 84 0.01 6.48 -7.55
N ARG A 85 0.71 5.43 -7.13
CA ARG A 85 0.13 4.34 -6.34
C ARG A 85 0.97 4.02 -5.12
N LEU A 86 0.34 3.42 -4.12
CA LEU A 86 1.04 2.71 -3.07
C LEU A 86 1.38 1.28 -3.54
N VAL A 87 2.56 0.80 -3.15
CA VAL A 87 3.02 -0.58 -3.32
C VAL A 87 3.48 -1.09 -1.95
N VAL A 88 2.83 -2.16 -1.46
CA VAL A 88 3.14 -2.86 -0.20
C VAL A 88 3.33 -4.34 -0.51
N PRO A 89 4.54 -4.79 -0.85
CA PRO A 89 4.78 -6.15 -1.33
C PRO A 89 4.43 -7.26 -0.32
N ASP A 90 4.67 -6.98 0.96
CA ASP A 90 4.53 -7.97 2.03
C ASP A 90 3.06 -8.29 2.38
N LEU A 91 2.10 -7.58 1.78
CA LEU A 91 0.67 -7.78 1.99
C LEU A 91 -0.03 -8.07 0.65
N TYR A 92 -1.23 -8.63 0.73
CA TYR A 92 -2.06 -8.82 -0.44
C TYR A 92 -2.30 -7.50 -1.17
N PHE A 93 -2.31 -7.58 -2.50
CA PHE A 93 -2.19 -6.41 -3.38
C PHE A 93 -3.37 -5.44 -3.32
N TRP A 94 -4.49 -5.81 -2.67
CA TRP A 94 -5.59 -4.87 -2.43
C TRP A 94 -5.19 -3.72 -1.48
N LYS A 95 -4.20 -3.94 -0.60
CA LYS A 95 -3.60 -2.90 0.25
C LYS A 95 -2.74 -1.91 -0.55
N SER A 96 -2.30 -2.28 -1.75
CA SER A 96 -1.50 -1.44 -2.65
C SER A 96 -2.39 -0.51 -3.48
N ALA A 97 -2.94 0.52 -2.82
CA ALA A 97 -3.90 1.47 -3.39
C ALA A 97 -3.41 2.13 -4.69
N LYS A 98 -4.26 2.11 -5.73
CA LYS A 98 -4.04 2.83 -6.99
C LYS A 98 -4.60 4.25 -6.89
N TRP A 99 -4.10 5.17 -7.71
CA TRP A 99 -4.62 6.55 -7.81
C TRP A 99 -4.62 7.31 -6.48
N VAL A 100 -3.50 7.26 -5.76
CA VAL A 100 -3.37 7.89 -4.43
C VAL A 100 -3.57 9.41 -4.52
N ARG A 101 -4.36 9.94 -3.58
CA ARG A 101 -4.71 11.37 -3.46
C ARG A 101 -4.46 11.96 -2.08
N GLY A 102 -4.38 11.13 -1.04
CA GLY A 102 -4.10 11.59 0.31
C GLY A 102 -3.52 10.50 1.20
N ILE A 103 -2.78 10.92 2.22
CA ILE A 103 -2.24 10.05 3.26
C ILE A 103 -2.60 10.70 4.58
N GLU A 104 -3.40 10.01 5.38
CA GLU A 104 -3.86 10.47 6.68
C GLU A 104 -3.25 9.61 7.78
N PHE A 105 -2.67 10.26 8.79
CA PHE A 105 -2.08 9.60 9.96
C PHE A 105 -3.09 9.62 11.11
N SER A 106 -3.30 8.46 11.73
CA SER A 106 -4.32 8.26 12.76
C SER A 106 -3.74 7.52 13.97
N PHE A 107 -4.28 7.80 15.15
CA PHE A 107 -3.99 7.02 16.37
C PHE A 107 -4.80 5.73 16.43
N GLU A 108 -5.93 5.66 15.73
CA GLU A 108 -6.79 4.49 15.66
C GLU A 108 -6.89 3.94 14.23
N ASP A 109 -7.11 2.64 14.14
CA ASP A 109 -7.39 1.99 12.88
C ASP A 109 -8.81 2.33 12.40
N ARG A 110 -8.98 2.48 11.09
CA ARG A 110 -10.28 2.66 10.46
C ARG A 110 -10.35 1.75 9.24
N PRO A 111 -11.27 0.76 9.21
CA PRO A 111 -11.39 -0.18 8.10
C PRO A 111 -11.51 0.54 6.75
N GLY A 112 -10.64 0.15 5.81
CA GLY A 112 -10.67 0.62 4.43
C GLY A 112 -11.77 -0.04 3.61
N PHE A 113 -11.74 0.18 2.30
CA PHE A 113 -12.77 -0.30 1.38
C PHE A 113 -12.95 -1.83 1.44
N TRP A 114 -11.85 -2.59 1.41
CA TRP A 114 -11.92 -4.05 1.37
C TRP A 114 -12.22 -4.64 2.75
N GLU A 115 -11.74 -4.00 3.81
CA GLU A 115 -11.96 -4.44 5.19
C GLU A 115 -13.43 -4.26 5.59
N GLN A 116 -14.08 -3.18 5.13
CA GLN A 116 -15.53 -3.00 5.23
C GLN A 116 -16.31 -4.05 4.42
N ALA A 117 -15.70 -4.61 3.37
CA ALA A 117 -16.26 -5.69 2.56
C ALA A 117 -15.92 -7.10 3.10
N GLY A 118 -15.39 -7.21 4.32
CA GLY A 118 -15.12 -8.51 4.98
C GLY A 118 -13.75 -9.09 4.70
N TYR A 119 -12.83 -8.34 4.10
CA TYR A 119 -11.44 -8.77 3.92
C TYR A 119 -10.66 -8.63 5.23
N HIS A 120 -9.60 -9.43 5.36
CA HIS A 120 -8.79 -9.41 6.57
C HIS A 120 -8.09 -8.05 6.76
N ASN A 121 -8.05 -7.57 8.01
CA ASN A 121 -7.55 -6.22 8.29
C ASN A 121 -6.05 -6.03 7.99
N GLU A 122 -5.20 -7.02 8.27
CA GLU A 122 -3.76 -6.98 7.90
C GLU A 122 -3.53 -7.40 6.44
N GLY A 123 -3.95 -8.61 6.04
CA GLY A 123 -3.86 -9.07 4.65
C GLY A 123 -2.55 -9.75 4.29
N ASP A 124 -1.91 -10.47 5.22
CA ASP A 124 -0.66 -11.18 4.98
C ASP A 124 -0.87 -12.44 4.09
N PRO A 125 -0.21 -12.55 2.93
CA PRO A 125 -0.39 -13.67 2.00
C PRO A 125 0.19 -14.99 2.53
N TRP A 126 1.20 -14.95 3.39
CA TRP A 126 1.87 -16.15 3.92
C TRP A 126 1.12 -16.76 5.09
N LEU A 127 0.34 -15.93 5.80
CA LEU A 127 -0.59 -16.36 6.85
C LEU A 127 -2.01 -16.63 6.31
N GLU A 128 -2.20 -16.60 5.00
CA GLU A 128 -3.49 -16.78 4.32
C GLU A 128 -4.61 -15.87 4.84
N GLN A 129 -4.25 -14.65 5.25
CA GLN A 129 -5.18 -13.67 5.81
C GLN A 129 -6.01 -13.01 4.70
N ARG A 130 -6.96 -13.75 4.11
CA ARG A 130 -7.80 -13.25 3.01
C ARG A 130 -9.04 -12.53 3.51
N TYR A 131 -9.73 -13.13 4.46
CA TYR A 131 -11.02 -12.65 4.97
C TYR A 131 -10.95 -12.44 6.48
N ALA A 132 -11.78 -11.54 6.99
CA ALA A 132 -11.95 -11.38 8.43
C ALA A 132 -12.45 -12.70 9.01
N SER A 133 -11.86 -13.14 10.12
CA SER A 133 -12.44 -14.21 10.93
C SER A 133 -13.82 -13.74 11.39
N GLY A 134 -14.87 -14.49 11.05
CA GLY A 134 -16.20 -14.28 11.62
C GLY A 134 -16.26 -14.55 13.12
#